data_AF-K2CPD3-F1
#
_entry.id   AF-K2CPD3-F1
#
_cell.length_a   1.000
_cell.length_b   1.000
_cell.length_c   1.000
_cell.angle_alpha   90.00
_cell.angle_beta   90.00
_cell.angle_gamma   90.00
#
_symmetry.space_group_name_H-M   'P 1'
#
loop_
_entity.id
_entity.type
_entity.pdbx_description
1 polymer ?
#
loop_
_entity_poly.entity_id
_entity_poly.type
_entity_poly.pdbx_seq_one_letter_code
_entity_poly.pdbx_strand_id
1 'polypeptide(L)'
;MIINFNYYFVVYANSGVNILPITIAKEIAQDSPNNHVFLFGDGDLYTHHGTINYLIGEEKAIDITSLEDLPELKKDGKGIIVLATYSNFDQLSQIQSQYPDGKATDEYQNGKLVYKKFQIPALP
;
A
#
# COMPACT_ATOMS: atom_id res chain seq x y z
N MET A 1 -1.03 -12.09 -25.28
CA MET A 1 -2.21 -11.69 -24.48
C MET A 1 -2.32 -10.18 -24.57
N ILE A 2 -3.36 -9.64 -25.23
CA ILE A 2 -3.53 -8.19 -25.38
C ILE A 2 -4.44 -7.73 -24.24
N ILE A 3 -3.87 -6.98 -23.30
CA ILE A 3 -4.60 -6.43 -22.14
C ILE A 3 -5.30 -5.15 -22.60
N ASN A 4 -6.62 -5.08 -22.43
CA ASN A 4 -7.38 -3.87 -22.74
C ASN A 4 -7.36 -2.93 -21.52
N PHE A 5 -6.29 -2.13 -21.43
CA PHE A 5 -6.08 -1.11 -20.40
C PHE A 5 -7.31 -0.21 -20.21
N ASN A 6 -7.99 0.17 -21.29
CA ASN A 6 -9.13 1.07 -21.23
C ASN A 6 -10.31 0.47 -20.44
N TYR A 7 -10.54 -0.85 -20.55
CA TYR A 7 -11.66 -1.49 -19.87
C TYR A 7 -11.47 -1.50 -18.35
N TYR A 8 -10.29 -1.92 -17.87
CA TYR A 8 -10.05 -2.07 -16.43
C TYR A 8 -9.72 -0.75 -15.72
N PHE A 9 -9.02 0.17 -16.39
CA PHE A 9 -8.55 1.41 -15.74
C PHE A 9 -9.38 2.65 -16.05
N VAL A 10 -10.24 2.62 -17.08
CA VAL A 10 -11.12 3.75 -17.43
C VAL A 10 -12.59 3.39 -17.23
N VAL A 11 -13.06 2.24 -17.74
CA VAL A 11 -14.47 1.85 -17.64
C VAL A 11 -14.81 1.27 -16.26
N TYR A 12 -14.00 0.33 -15.75
CA TYR A 12 -14.25 -0.34 -14.48
C TYR A 12 -14.05 0.59 -13.27
N ALA A 13 -13.06 1.49 -13.31
CA ALA A 13 -12.84 2.50 -12.28
C ALA A 13 -14.03 3.48 -12.13
N ASN A 14 -14.72 3.78 -13.22
CA ASN A 14 -15.92 4.64 -13.21
C ASN A 14 -17.17 3.98 -12.61
N SER A 15 -17.13 2.66 -12.34
CA SER A 15 -18.25 1.95 -11.68
C SER A 15 -18.22 2.01 -10.14
N GLY A 16 -17.17 2.60 -9.54
CA GLY A 16 -17.08 2.85 -8.09
C GLY A 16 -16.76 1.63 -7.22
N VAL A 17 -16.84 0.40 -7.74
CA VAL A 17 -16.75 -0.83 -6.92
C VAL A 17 -15.31 -1.27 -6.61
N ASN A 18 -14.27 -0.75 -7.28
CA ASN A 18 -12.87 -1.25 -7.10
C ASN A 18 -11.80 -0.16 -7.09
N ILE A 19 -12.17 1.06 -6.73
CA ILE A 19 -11.24 2.19 -6.79
C ILE A 19 -10.07 2.01 -5.81
N LEU A 20 -10.33 1.61 -4.56
CA LEU A 20 -9.29 1.45 -3.54
C LEU A 20 -8.27 0.35 -3.87
N PRO A 21 -8.66 -0.89 -4.25
CA PRO A 21 -7.70 -1.91 -4.69
C PRO A 21 -6.82 -1.46 -5.87
N ILE A 22 -7.38 -0.72 -6.84
CA ILE A 22 -6.61 -0.20 -7.97
C ILE A 22 -5.60 0.84 -7.51
N THR A 23 -5.99 1.76 -6.62
CA THR A 23 -5.10 2.81 -6.11
C THR A 23 -3.96 2.21 -5.28
N ILE A 24 -4.25 1.28 -4.36
CA ILE A 24 -3.22 0.57 -3.60
C ILE A 24 -2.27 -0.21 -4.52
N ALA A 25 -2.80 -0.92 -5.52
CA ALA A 25 -1.97 -1.65 -6.47
C ALA A 25 -0.99 -0.72 -7.22
N LYS A 26 -1.45 0.46 -7.64
CA LYS A 26 -0.58 1.46 -8.27
C LYS A 26 0.51 1.95 -7.33
N GLU A 27 0.17 2.20 -6.08
CA GLU A 27 1.14 2.62 -5.06
C GLU A 27 2.23 1.54 -4.87
N ILE A 28 1.82 0.29 -4.69
CA ILE A 28 2.76 -0.84 -4.54
C ILE A 28 3.66 -0.97 -5.78
N ALA A 29 3.10 -0.88 -6.98
CA ALA A 29 3.86 -0.98 -8.23
C ALA A 29 4.92 0.14 -8.35
N GLN A 30 4.57 1.35 -7.93
CA GLN A 30 5.47 2.50 -7.94
C GLN A 30 6.60 2.38 -6.91
N ASP A 31 6.28 1.87 -5.72
CA ASP A 31 7.18 1.92 -4.56
C ASP A 31 8.05 0.67 -4.35
N SER A 32 7.55 -0.51 -4.72
CA SER A 32 8.23 -1.80 -4.51
C SER A 32 9.62 -1.95 -5.17
N PRO A 33 9.99 -1.22 -6.25
CA PRO A 33 11.36 -1.23 -6.74
C PRO A 33 12.38 -0.74 -5.71
N ASN A 34 12.03 0.29 -4.93
CA ASN A 34 12.95 1.00 -4.03
C ASN A 34 12.65 0.75 -2.54
N ASN A 35 11.54 0.08 -2.22
CA ASN A 35 11.09 -0.11 -0.85
C ASN A 35 10.56 -1.52 -0.64
N HIS A 36 10.61 -1.99 0.62
CA HIS A 36 9.81 -3.11 1.08
C HIS A 36 8.41 -2.57 1.40
N VAL A 37 7.39 -3.05 0.66
CA VAL A 37 6.03 -2.54 0.79
C VAL A 37 5.20 -3.51 1.62
N PHE A 38 4.49 -2.99 2.61
CA PHE A 38 3.61 -3.72 3.50
C PHE A 38 2.19 -3.18 3.39
N LEU A 39 1.22 -4.06 3.24
CA LEU A 39 -0.20 -3.72 3.23
C LEU A 39 -0.79 -4.05 4.60
N PHE A 40 -1.15 -3.01 5.34
CA PHE A 40 -1.92 -3.12 6.56
C PHE A 40 -3.40 -2.91 6.24
N GLY A 41 -3.95 -3.88 5.51
CA GLY A 41 -5.31 -3.85 4.97
C GLY A 41 -6.37 -4.36 5.94
N ASP A 42 -7.60 -4.42 5.47
CA ASP A 42 -8.78 -4.84 6.23
C ASP A 42 -9.69 -5.77 5.43
N GLY A 43 -10.18 -6.82 6.08
CA GLY A 43 -11.15 -7.76 5.51
C GLY A 43 -10.72 -8.30 4.15
N ASP A 44 -11.38 -7.79 3.10
CA ASP A 44 -11.19 -8.21 1.70
C ASP A 44 -10.03 -7.51 0.99
N LEU A 45 -9.35 -6.55 1.61
CA LEU A 45 -8.23 -5.82 1.01
C LEU A 45 -6.89 -6.34 1.52
N TYR A 46 -6.26 -7.21 0.74
CA TYR A 46 -4.97 -7.86 1.03
C TYR A 46 -4.19 -8.04 -0.28
N THR A 47 -2.91 -8.38 -0.22
CA THR A 47 -2.01 -8.44 -1.40
C THR A 47 -2.50 -9.43 -2.46
N HIS A 48 -3.17 -10.49 -2.04
CA HIS A 48 -3.73 -11.51 -2.93
C HIS A 48 -5.17 -11.21 -3.39
N HIS A 49 -5.74 -10.06 -3.02
CA HIS A 49 -6.99 -9.57 -3.61
C HIS A 49 -6.87 -9.55 -5.13
N GLY A 50 -7.86 -10.09 -5.85
CA GLY A 50 -7.75 -10.39 -7.27
C GLY A 50 -7.29 -9.21 -8.14
N THR A 51 -7.75 -7.99 -7.83
CA THR A 51 -7.30 -6.78 -8.52
C THR A 51 -5.85 -6.41 -8.19
N ILE A 52 -5.43 -6.54 -6.93
CA ILE A 52 -4.06 -6.20 -6.52
C ILE A 52 -3.10 -7.19 -7.15
N ASN A 53 -3.33 -8.49 -6.94
CA ASN A 53 -2.49 -9.56 -7.47
C ASN A 53 -2.36 -9.50 -9.00
N TYR A 54 -3.46 -9.26 -9.71
CA TYR A 54 -3.43 -9.12 -11.17
C TYR A 54 -2.55 -7.95 -11.67
N LEU A 55 -2.48 -6.85 -10.91
CA LEU A 55 -1.82 -5.62 -11.32
C LEU A 55 -0.32 -5.59 -11.01
N ILE A 56 0.07 -6.10 -9.84
CA ILE A 56 1.46 -6.02 -9.38
C ILE A 56 2.20 -7.35 -9.51
N GLY A 57 1.47 -8.46 -9.65
CA GLY A 57 2.01 -9.82 -9.59
C GLY A 57 2.32 -10.27 -8.15
N GLU A 58 2.92 -11.44 -8.02
CA GLU A 58 3.26 -12.01 -6.72
C GLU A 58 4.44 -11.29 -6.06
N GLU A 59 4.46 -11.29 -4.72
CA GLU A 59 5.59 -10.88 -3.86
C GLU A 59 6.03 -9.41 -3.94
N LYS A 60 5.20 -8.50 -4.48
CA LYS A 60 5.52 -7.05 -4.50
C LYS A 60 5.19 -6.30 -3.21
N ALA A 61 4.34 -6.89 -2.38
CA ALA A 61 4.02 -6.41 -1.05
C ALA A 61 3.76 -7.59 -0.12
N ILE A 62 3.81 -7.33 1.19
CA ILE A 62 3.56 -8.32 2.24
C ILE A 62 2.38 -7.82 3.07
N ASP A 63 1.39 -8.67 3.30
CA ASP A 63 0.30 -8.36 4.24
C ASP A 63 0.81 -8.41 5.68
N ILE A 64 0.45 -7.41 6.49
CA ILE A 64 0.70 -7.38 7.93
C ILE A 64 -0.61 -7.22 8.69
N THR A 65 -0.66 -7.80 9.89
CA THR A 65 -1.83 -7.72 10.77
C THR A 65 -1.58 -6.84 11.99
N SER A 66 -0.31 -6.58 12.28
CA SER A 66 0.17 -5.69 13.33
C SER A 66 1.38 -4.91 12.84
N LEU A 67 1.58 -3.71 13.37
CA LEU A 67 2.83 -2.97 13.14
C LEU A 67 4.05 -3.65 13.75
N GLU A 68 3.84 -4.53 14.72
CA GLU A 68 4.90 -5.36 15.31
C GLU A 68 5.41 -6.43 14.33
N ASP A 69 4.65 -6.74 13.27
CA ASP A 69 5.06 -7.66 12.19
C ASP A 69 6.08 -7.00 11.25
N LEU A 70 6.32 -5.69 11.37
CA LEU A 70 7.28 -4.99 10.53
C LEU A 70 8.69 -5.50 10.85
N PRO A 71 9.45 -5.94 9.84
CA PRO A 71 10.82 -6.36 10.06
C PRO A 71 11.69 -5.15 10.43
N GLU A 72 12.79 -5.42 11.12
CA GLU A 72 13.86 -4.43 11.27
C GLU A 72 14.34 -3.95 9.89
N LEU A 73 14.70 -2.67 9.82
CA LEU A 73 15.29 -2.08 8.61
C LEU A 73 16.57 -2.81 8.23
N LYS A 74 16.67 -3.20 6.95
CA LYS A 74 17.83 -3.89 6.41
C LYS A 74 18.81 -2.90 5.79
N LYS A 75 20.10 -3.26 5.77
CA LYS A 75 21.15 -2.52 5.03
C LYS A 75 21.21 -2.95 3.56
N ASP A 76 20.06 -3.00 2.90
CA ASP A 76 19.94 -3.38 1.48
C ASP A 76 19.62 -2.18 0.56
N GLY A 77 19.69 -0.96 1.11
CA GLY A 77 19.42 0.28 0.39
C GLY A 77 17.94 0.55 0.15
N LYS A 78 17.03 -0.26 0.72
CA LYS A 78 15.58 -0.07 0.59
C LYS A 78 14.97 0.50 1.87
N GLY A 79 14.00 1.38 1.69
CA GLY A 79 13.12 1.84 2.78
C GLY A 79 12.00 0.84 3.06
N ILE A 80 11.13 1.20 4.00
CA ILE A 80 9.88 0.49 4.28
C ILE A 80 8.72 1.44 3.96
N ILE A 81 7.68 0.91 3.30
CA ILE A 81 6.42 1.62 3.07
C ILE A 81 5.29 0.79 3.63
N VAL A 82 4.48 1.40 4.49
CA VAL A 82 3.27 0.79 5.04
C VAL A 82 2.06 1.51 4.45
N LEU A 83 1.20 0.76 3.78
CA LEU A 83 -0.08 1.24 3.26
C LEU A 83 -1.17 0.74 4.21
N ALA A 84 -1.81 1.63 4.96
CA ALA A 84 -2.87 1.27 5.89
C ALA A 84 -4.23 1.70 5.37
N THR A 85 -5.24 0.86 5.55
CA THR A 85 -6.65 1.22 5.30
C THR A 85 -7.31 1.82 6.53
N TYR A 86 -8.56 2.28 6.37
CA TYR A 86 -9.28 3.09 7.35
C TYR A 86 -9.28 2.52 8.77
N SER A 87 -9.51 1.21 8.92
CA SER A 87 -9.57 0.54 10.22
C SER A 87 -8.22 0.55 10.98
N ASN A 88 -7.11 0.74 10.26
CA ASN A 88 -5.76 0.70 10.81
C ASN A 88 -5.13 2.09 10.96
N PHE A 89 -5.85 3.19 10.68
CA PHE A 89 -5.30 4.55 10.73
C PHE A 89 -4.78 4.95 12.12
N ASP A 90 -5.52 4.65 13.18
CA ASP A 90 -5.15 5.01 14.55
C ASP A 90 -3.91 4.25 15.00
N GLN A 91 -3.80 2.98 14.62
CA GLN A 91 -2.62 2.17 14.87
C GLN A 91 -1.43 2.70 14.06
N LEU A 92 -1.60 3.00 12.77
CA LEU A 92 -0.55 3.57 11.93
C LEU A 92 -0.01 4.87 12.54
N SER A 93 -0.84 5.73 13.12
CA SER A 93 -0.36 6.96 13.77
C SER A 93 0.61 6.72 14.93
N GLN A 94 0.62 5.53 15.54
CA GLN A 94 1.54 5.19 16.63
C GLN A 94 2.95 4.84 16.11
N ILE A 95 3.08 4.47 14.83
CA ILE A 95 4.35 4.03 14.23
C ILE A 95 5.43 5.13 14.25
N GLN A 96 5.04 6.40 14.22
CA GLN A 96 5.96 7.54 14.24
C GLN A 96 6.86 7.56 15.48
N SER A 97 6.36 7.04 16.62
CA SER A 97 7.14 6.94 17.85
C SER A 97 8.30 5.94 17.73
N GLN A 98 8.14 4.91 16.90
CA GLN A 98 9.15 3.88 16.65
C GLN A 98 10.10 4.29 15.53
N TYR A 99 9.59 5.04 14.54
CA TYR A 99 10.36 5.52 13.39
C TYR A 99 10.24 7.05 13.27
N PRO A 100 11.03 7.81 14.05
CA PRO A 100 10.92 9.27 14.11
C PRO A 100 11.26 9.97 12.78
N ASP A 101 12.11 9.35 11.95
CA ASP A 101 12.45 9.85 10.60
C ASP A 101 11.41 9.46 9.54
N GLY A 102 10.41 8.66 9.92
CA GLY A 102 9.32 8.27 9.05
C GLY A 102 8.36 9.41 8.75
N LYS A 103 7.65 9.32 7.63
CA LYS A 103 6.70 10.34 7.16
C LYS A 103 5.36 9.72 6.81
N ALA A 104 4.30 10.27 7.39
CA ALA A 104 2.93 9.91 7.07
C ALA A 104 2.36 10.83 5.98
N THR A 105 1.63 10.25 5.03
CA THR A 105 0.86 10.95 4.00
C THR A 105 -0.56 10.40 3.98
N ASP A 106 -1.53 11.30 3.94
CA ASP A 106 -2.95 10.97 3.80
C ASP A 106 -3.34 11.01 2.32
N GLU A 107 -3.91 9.93 1.81
CA GLU A 107 -4.27 9.81 0.40
C GLU A 107 -5.78 9.95 0.21
N TYR A 108 -6.18 10.94 -0.58
CA TYR A 108 -7.58 11.30 -0.77
C TYR A 108 -8.06 10.99 -2.18
N GLN A 109 -9.30 10.52 -2.29
CA GLN A 109 -9.98 10.35 -3.57
C GLN A 109 -11.41 10.89 -3.47
N ASN A 110 -11.75 11.80 -4.38
CA ASN A 110 -13.06 12.48 -4.41
C ASN A 110 -13.42 13.12 -3.03
N GLY A 111 -12.44 13.68 -2.34
CA GLY A 111 -12.61 14.33 -1.03
C GLY A 111 -12.72 13.37 0.16
N LYS A 112 -12.54 12.06 -0.04
CA LYS A 112 -12.52 11.06 1.04
C LYS A 112 -11.12 10.51 1.23
N LEU A 113 -10.67 10.42 2.47
CA LEU A 113 -9.44 9.71 2.83
C LEU A 113 -9.63 8.21 2.55
N VAL A 114 -8.79 7.66 1.69
CA VAL A 114 -8.92 6.27 1.21
C VAL A 114 -7.89 5.34 1.83
N TYR A 115 -6.65 5.79 2.00
CA TYR A 115 -5.61 5.07 2.74
C TYR A 115 -4.60 6.07 3.31
N LYS A 116 -3.77 5.60 4.23
CA LYS A 116 -2.60 6.34 4.72
C LYS A 116 -1.35 5.60 4.30
N LYS A 117 -0.33 6.36 3.96
CA LYS A 117 1.01 5.87 3.63
C LYS A 117 1.97 6.31 4.70
N PHE A 118 2.76 5.37 5.23
CA PHE A 118 3.89 5.68 6.11
C PHE A 118 5.18 5.24 5.45
N GLN A 119 6.12 6.17 5.28
CA GLN A 119 7.40 5.92 4.63
C GLN A 119 8.52 6.00 5.65
N ILE A 120 9.32 4.95 5.76
CA ILE A 120 10.54 4.88 6.55
C ILE A 120 11.72 4.87 5.57
N PRO A 121 12.64 5.84 5.63
CA PRO A 121 13.77 5.89 4.71
C PRO A 121 14.71 4.68 4.89
N ALA A 122 15.48 4.37 3.85
CA ALA A 122 16.53 3.37 3.92
C ALA A 122 17.58 3.76 4.98
N LEU A 123 18.24 2.76 5.57
CA LEU A 123 19.40 3.02 6.42
C LEU A 123 20.53 3.64 5.59
N PRO A 124 21.27 4.61 6.17
CA PRO A 124 22.45 5.19 5.55
C PRO A 124 23.60 4.19 5.36
#